data_AF-A0AAE1UKJ3-F1
#
_entry.id   AF-A0AAE1UKJ3-F1
#
_cell.length_a   1.000
_cell.length_b   1.000
_cell.length_c   1.000
_cell.angle_alpha   90.00
_cell.angle_beta   90.00
_cell.angle_gamma   90.00
#
_symmetry.space_group_name_H-M   'P 1'
#
loop_
_entity.id
_entity.type
_entity.pdbx_description
1 polymer ?
#
loop_
_entity_poly.entity_id
_entity_poly.type
_entity_poly.pdbx_seq_one_letter_code
_entity_poly.pdbx_strand_id
1 'polypeptide(L)'
;MCRCGRGYSGPSCTVPVCDPPCSNGGTCTSPGVCTCPEGYSGLWCTVKKCKYVPRQVAYTRSYTKMIPQRVQTHCGAWGWKTCTSVRQVPQTVTQKFYRTVYTCDPNA
;
A
#
# COMPACT_ATOMS: atom_id res chain seq x y z
N MET A 1 -44.25 35.36 -0.59
CA MET A 1 -43.12 34.51 -1.05
C MET A 1 -42.23 34.23 0.15
N CYS A 2 -42.32 33.04 0.74
CA CYS A 2 -41.46 32.66 1.86
C CYS A 2 -40.05 32.38 1.32
N ARG A 3 -39.04 33.04 1.88
CA ARG A 3 -37.63 32.76 1.58
C ARG A 3 -37.06 31.92 2.70
N CYS A 4 -36.60 30.71 2.39
CA CYS A 4 -35.92 29.87 3.36
C CYS A 4 -34.57 30.47 3.77
N GLY A 5 -34.13 30.14 4.99
CA GLY A 5 -32.77 30.44 5.44
C GLY A 5 -31.71 29.79 4.55
N ARG A 6 -30.48 30.34 4.55
CA ARG A 6 -29.39 29.84 3.70
C ARG A 6 -29.17 28.34 3.93
N GLY A 7 -29.18 27.56 2.84
CA GLY A 7 -28.94 26.12 2.90
C GLY A 7 -30.16 25.27 3.30
N TYR A 8 -31.39 25.80 3.27
CA TYR A 8 -32.61 25.04 3.50
C TYR A 8 -33.63 25.24 2.37
N SER A 9 -34.44 24.20 2.12
CA SER A 9 -35.43 24.13 1.04
C SER A 9 -36.72 23.42 1.50
N GLY A 10 -37.71 23.34 0.61
CA GLY A 10 -39.01 22.71 0.85
C GLY A 10 -40.10 23.67 1.35
N PRO A 11 -41.37 23.23 1.40
CA PRO A 11 -42.52 24.07 1.75
C PRO A 11 -42.47 24.61 3.18
N SER A 12 -41.77 23.92 4.08
CA SER A 12 -41.56 24.32 5.48
C SER A 12 -40.13 24.72 5.80
N CYS A 13 -39.24 24.86 4.80
CA CYS A 13 -37.82 25.17 4.98
C CYS A 13 -37.06 24.23 5.93
N THR A 14 -37.48 22.96 6.03
CA THR A 14 -36.88 21.95 6.90
C THR A 14 -35.89 21.03 6.18
N VAL A 15 -35.84 21.07 4.84
CA VAL A 15 -34.97 20.20 4.05
C VAL A 15 -33.59 20.85 3.90
N PRO A 16 -32.52 20.32 4.51
CA PRO A 16 -31.19 20.86 4.34
C PRO A 16 -30.69 20.67 2.91
N VAL A 17 -29.98 21.66 2.40
CA VAL A 17 -29.38 21.67 1.06
C VAL A 17 -27.88 21.44 1.22
N CYS A 18 -27.38 20.38 0.59
CA CYS A 18 -25.96 20.09 0.46
C CYS A 18 -25.55 20.40 -0.98
N ASP A 19 -24.63 21.34 -1.16
CA ASP A 19 -24.01 21.66 -2.44
C ASP A 19 -22.48 21.63 -2.29
N PRO A 20 -21.77 20.67 -2.90
CA PRO A 20 -22.29 19.59 -3.76
C PRO A 20 -23.17 18.55 -3.03
N PRO A 21 -23.99 17.79 -3.77
CA PRO A 21 -24.83 16.74 -3.18
C PRO A 21 -23.99 15.60 -2.59
N CYS A 22 -24.51 14.99 -1.52
CA CYS A 22 -23.91 13.81 -0.91
C CYS A 22 -23.90 12.64 -1.92
N SER A 23 -22.74 12.02 -2.11
CA SER A 23 -22.57 10.90 -3.06
C SER A 23 -22.85 9.54 -2.41
N ASN A 24 -22.95 8.49 -3.22
CA ASN A 24 -23.03 7.07 -2.79
C ASN A 24 -24.16 6.75 -1.80
N GLY A 25 -25.28 7.49 -1.87
CA GLY A 25 -26.42 7.29 -0.96
C GLY A 25 -26.30 7.99 0.39
N GLY A 26 -25.35 8.93 0.54
CA GLY A 26 -25.29 9.81 1.71
C GLY A 26 -26.53 10.69 1.85
N THR A 27 -26.97 10.94 3.08
CA THR A 27 -28.13 11.80 3.37
C THR A 27 -27.65 13.14 3.91
N CYS A 28 -28.18 14.24 3.38
CA CYS A 28 -27.92 15.58 3.90
C CYS A 28 -28.71 15.76 5.21
N THR A 29 -28.01 15.82 6.35
CA THR A 29 -28.65 15.97 7.68
C THR A 29 -28.58 17.40 8.19
N SER A 30 -27.61 18.18 7.74
CA SER A 30 -27.58 19.63 7.94
C SER A 30 -26.93 20.30 6.73
N PRO A 31 -27.07 21.64 6.56
CA PRO A 31 -26.54 22.32 5.39
C PRO A 31 -25.04 22.08 5.23
N GLY A 32 -24.64 21.47 4.11
CA GLY A 32 -23.25 21.10 3.84
C GLY A 32 -22.69 19.92 4.65
N VAL A 33 -23.53 19.19 5.41
CA VAL A 33 -23.11 18.01 6.18
C VAL A 33 -23.86 16.77 5.70
N CYS A 34 -23.07 15.80 5.23
CA CYS A 34 -23.56 14.52 4.78
C CYS A 34 -23.35 13.42 5.84
N THR A 35 -24.40 12.66 6.12
CA THR A 35 -24.31 11.40 6.84
C THR A 35 -24.08 10.28 5.84
N CYS A 36 -22.90 9.67 5.88
CA CYS A 36 -22.49 8.66 4.92
C CYS A 36 -22.94 7.26 5.33
N PRO A 37 -23.32 6.41 4.35
CA PRO A 37 -23.62 5.01 4.61
C PRO A 37 -22.36 4.23 5.00
N GLU A 38 -22.57 3.03 5.54
CA GLU A 38 -21.47 2.13 5.88
C GLU A 38 -20.60 1.85 4.66
N GLY A 39 -19.27 1.85 4.84
CA GLY A 39 -18.34 1.71 3.73
C GLY A 39 -17.99 3.03 3.02
N TYR A 40 -18.47 4.20 3.47
CA TYR A 40 -18.08 5.51 2.93
C TYR A 40 -17.70 6.54 4.00
N SER A 41 -16.83 7.48 3.64
CA SER A 41 -16.30 8.58 4.45
C SER A 41 -16.05 9.84 3.59
N GLY A 42 -15.62 10.91 4.25
CA GLY A 42 -15.37 12.22 3.64
C GLY A 42 -16.58 13.14 3.73
N LEU A 43 -16.36 14.44 3.48
CA LEU A 43 -17.38 15.49 3.62
C LEU A 43 -18.62 15.23 2.75
N TRP A 44 -18.42 14.63 1.58
CA TRP A 44 -19.46 14.37 0.58
C TRP A 44 -19.68 12.86 0.33
N CYS A 45 -19.20 12.00 1.23
CA CYS A 45 -19.30 10.54 1.12
C CYS A 45 -18.66 9.96 -0.16
N THR A 46 -17.62 10.62 -0.69
CA THR A 46 -16.91 10.20 -1.90
C THR A 46 -15.81 9.20 -1.63
N VAL A 47 -15.32 9.10 -0.40
CA VAL A 47 -14.22 8.20 -0.03
C VAL A 47 -14.81 6.86 0.39
N LYS A 48 -14.43 5.77 -0.27
CA LYS A 48 -14.84 4.42 0.14
C LYS A 48 -13.98 3.96 1.33
N LYS A 49 -14.60 3.63 2.46
CA LYS A 49 -13.95 2.94 3.57
C LYS A 49 -13.68 1.50 3.14
N CYS A 50 -12.46 1.07 3.40
CA CYS A 50 -11.94 -0.25 3.10
C CYS A 50 -11.42 -0.86 4.40
N LYS A 51 -11.66 -2.15 4.66
CA LYS A 51 -10.95 -2.85 5.73
C LYS A 51 -9.57 -3.22 5.22
N TYR A 52 -8.55 -2.64 5.85
CA TYR A 52 -7.15 -2.90 5.50
C TYR A 52 -6.64 -4.10 6.28
N VAL A 53 -6.28 -5.17 5.57
CA VAL A 53 -5.76 -6.40 6.17
C VAL A 53 -4.28 -6.59 5.85
N PRO A 54 -3.47 -7.16 6.79
CA PRO A 54 -2.06 -7.40 6.56
C PRO A 54 -1.86 -8.60 5.62
N ARG A 55 -1.12 -8.40 4.53
CA ARG A 55 -0.76 -9.44 3.56
C ARG A 55 0.76 -9.53 3.41
N GLN A 56 1.31 -10.74 3.44
CA GLN A 56 2.73 -11.00 3.18
C GLN A 56 2.98 -11.05 1.67
N VAL A 57 3.78 -10.12 1.16
CA VAL A 57 4.19 -10.09 -0.25
C VAL A 57 5.68 -10.33 -0.38
N ALA A 58 6.05 -11.13 -1.38
CA ALA A 58 7.43 -11.41 -1.72
C ALA A 58 8.06 -10.25 -2.51
N TYR A 59 9.33 -9.97 -2.23
CA TYR A 59 10.17 -9.10 -3.04
C TYR A 59 11.59 -9.67 -3.10
N THR A 60 12.38 -9.27 -4.10
CA THR A 60 13.77 -9.71 -4.25
C THR A 60 14.72 -8.57 -3.95
N ARG A 61 15.85 -8.88 -3.29
CA ARG A 61 16.93 -7.93 -3.05
C ARG A 61 18.25 -8.60 -3.39
N SER A 62 19.02 -7.93 -4.25
CA SER A 62 20.39 -8.30 -4.56
C SER A 62 21.34 -7.66 -3.56
N TYR A 63 22.35 -8.41 -3.13
CA TYR A 63 23.43 -7.88 -2.30
C TYR A 63 24.73 -8.62 -2.59
N THR A 64 25.84 -7.95 -2.32
CA THR A 64 27.18 -8.52 -2.49
C THR A 64 27.49 -9.46 -1.33
N LYS A 65 27.80 -10.71 -1.63
CA LYS A 65 28.22 -11.73 -0.65
C LYS A 65 29.57 -12.29 -1.06
N MET A 66 30.50 -12.39 -0.11
CA MET A 66 31.77 -13.11 -0.31
C MET A 66 31.47 -14.61 -0.27
N ILE A 67 31.65 -15.29 -1.40
CA ILE A 67 31.41 -16.72 -1.51
C ILE A 67 32.76 -17.43 -1.73
N PRO A 68 33.06 -18.50 -0.98
CA PRO A 68 34.27 -19.29 -1.19
C PRO A 68 34.18 -20.00 -2.54
N GLN A 69 35.03 -19.61 -3.48
CA GLN A 69 35.22 -20.31 -4.74
C GLN A 69 36.50 -21.12 -4.72
N ARG A 70 36.43 -22.36 -5.23
CA ARG A 70 37.58 -23.22 -5.43
C ARG A 70 38.23 -22.86 -6.77
N VAL A 71 39.49 -22.45 -6.74
CA VAL A 71 40.28 -22.12 -7.91
C VAL A 71 41.52 -22.99 -7.97
N GLN A 72 41.96 -23.36 -9.16
CA GLN A 72 43.22 -24.08 -9.34
C GLN A 72 44.37 -23.08 -9.44
N THR A 73 45.45 -23.36 -8.72
CA THR A 73 46.64 -22.51 -8.65
C THR A 73 47.90 -23.37 -8.63
N HIS A 74 48.98 -22.89 -9.24
CA HIS A 74 50.27 -23.57 -9.22
C HIS A 74 50.94 -23.47 -7.85
N CYS A 75 51.46 -24.58 -7.35
CA CYS A 75 51.97 -24.73 -5.98
C CYS A 75 53.21 -25.65 -5.94
N GLY A 76 53.96 -25.58 -4.82
CA GLY A 76 55.19 -26.36 -4.59
C GLY A 76 56.47 -25.60 -4.95
N ALA A 77 57.63 -26.15 -4.56
CA ALA A 77 58.95 -25.50 -4.66
C ALA A 77 59.33 -24.99 -6.07
N TRP A 78 58.68 -25.51 -7.12
CA TRP A 78 58.90 -25.15 -8.52
C TRP A 78 57.60 -24.87 -9.31
N GLY A 79 56.45 -24.70 -8.64
CA GLY A 79 55.15 -24.39 -9.30
C GLY A 79 54.56 -25.48 -10.20
N TRP A 80 55.15 -26.68 -10.25
CA TRP A 80 54.75 -27.78 -11.12
C TRP A 80 53.46 -28.50 -10.73
N LYS A 81 53.00 -28.38 -9.48
CA LYS A 81 51.73 -28.98 -9.03
C LYS A 81 50.59 -27.98 -9.19
N THR A 82 49.42 -28.45 -9.57
CA THR A 82 48.17 -27.67 -9.51
C THR A 82 47.41 -28.02 -8.24
N CYS A 83 47.33 -27.08 -7.30
CA CYS A 83 46.56 -27.19 -6.08
C CYS A 83 45.24 -26.44 -6.19
N THR A 84 44.19 -26.96 -5.57
CA THR A 84 42.92 -26.25 -5.41
C THR A 84 42.98 -25.37 -4.17
N SER A 85 42.90 -24.05 -4.35
CA SER A 85 42.84 -23.05 -3.29
C SER A 85 41.45 -22.44 -3.21
N VAL A 86 41.01 -22.03 -2.01
CA VAL A 86 39.72 -21.36 -1.82
C VAL A 86 39.95 -19.86 -1.78
N ARG A 87 39.33 -19.12 -2.70
CA ARG A 87 39.32 -17.65 -2.71
C ARG A 87 37.94 -17.12 -2.35
N GLN A 88 37.90 -16.08 -1.53
CA GLN A 88 36.66 -15.36 -1.22
C GLN A 88 36.41 -14.37 -2.35
N VAL A 89 35.42 -14.63 -3.19
CA VAL A 89 35.08 -13.79 -4.34
C VAL A 89 33.79 -13.04 -4.06
N PRO A 90 33.72 -11.72 -4.30
CA PRO A 90 32.47 -10.98 -4.19
C PRO A 90 31.52 -11.44 -5.28
N GLN A 91 30.35 -11.93 -4.90
CA GLN A 91 29.28 -12.32 -5.82
C GLN A 91 28.01 -11.55 -5.51
N THR A 92 27.27 -11.17 -6.55
CA THR A 92 25.94 -10.59 -6.38
C THR A 92 24.94 -11.72 -6.18
N VAL A 93 24.38 -11.81 -4.99
CA VAL A 93 23.38 -12.82 -4.63
C VAL A 93 22.02 -12.17 -4.57
N THR A 94 21.06 -12.73 -5.29
CA THR A 94 19.65 -12.32 -5.21
C THR A 94 18.92 -13.22 -4.22
N GLN A 95 18.32 -12.62 -3.19
CA GLN A 95 17.50 -13.34 -2.22
C GLN A 95 16.06 -12.83 -2.21
N LYS A 96 15.13 -13.74 -1.91
CA LYS A 96 13.70 -13.47 -1.73
C LYS A 96 13.42 -13.11 -0.28
N PHE A 97 12.83 -11.95 -0.07
CA PHE A 97 12.39 -11.43 1.22
C PHE A 97 10.87 -11.25 1.19
N TYR A 98 10.29 -11.09 2.38
CA TYR A 98 8.86 -10.85 2.53
C TYR A 98 8.64 -9.57 3.31
N ARG A 99 7.62 -8.80 2.93
CA ARG A 99 7.17 -7.63 3.68
C ARG A 99 5.67 -7.68 3.86
N THR A 100 5.21 -7.17 4.98
CA THR A 100 3.80 -6.94 5.24
C THR A 100 3.35 -5.70 4.47
N VAL A 101 2.29 -5.83 3.69
CA VAL A 101 1.58 -4.70 3.09
C VAL A 101 0.12 -4.74 3.51
N TYR A 102 -0.49 -3.58 3.67
CA TYR A 102 -1.91 -3.48 4.01
C TYR A 102 -2.71 -3.26 2.73
N THR A 103 -3.62 -4.17 2.43
CA THR A 103 -4.47 -4.09 1.24
C THR A 103 -5.93 -3.96 1.63
N CYS A 104 -6.71 -3.21 0.86
CA CYS A 104 -8.16 -3.20 1.03
C CYS A 104 -8.72 -4.59 0.70
N ASP A 105 -9.38 -5.22 1.67
CA ASP A 105 -10.13 -6.44 1.47
C ASP A 105 -11.60 -6.11 1.21
N PRO A 106 -12.16 -6.47 0.05
CA PRO A 106 -13.58 -6.26 -0.25
C PRO A 106 -14.52 -7.17 0.54
N ASN A 107 -14.01 -8.20 1.23
CA ASN A 107 -14.81 -9.21 1.93
C ASN A 107 -14.55 -9.29 3.45
N ALA A 108 -13.63 -8.48 3.99
CA ALA A 108 -13.32 -8.50 5.42
C ALA A 108 -14.39 -7.78 6.26
#